data_AF-A0A8D3CDE6-F1
#
_entry.id   AF-A0A8D3CDE6-F1
#
_cell.length_a   1.000
_cell.length_b   1.000
_cell.length_c   1.000
_cell.angle_alpha   90.00
_cell.angle_beta   90.00
_cell.angle_gamma   90.00
#
_symmetry.space_group_name_H-M   'P 1'
#
loop_
_entity.id
_entity.type
_entity.pdbx_description
1 polymer ?
#
loop_
_entity_poly.entity_id
_entity_poly.type
_entity_poly.pdbx_seq_one_letter_code
_entity_poly.pdbx_strand_id
1 'polypeptide(L)'
;PEEESDMTLKECLDECMEALDLFLNNHFDESLQMLRPRVNESMYHALIYATILEMQAMMTFQHDDISNAGNTMKSAQEVCQRFRRKSPGLANKSEGDSLTEVQLHAEVCYAECQLQRSALTFLQDENMVSFIKGGIKVRNSYLIYKELHSFVKSHNCHKGPSHVHLVGGISFGIGAFNLTLSLFPPRILRVLEFAGFSGDKEYGLSLLQDGATGMNLRSMLCALLLLCYYTFLTFILGRAVPQPLTTFASETVPLPYVIRHVPSGAIFLFFAGRTEEIKGNIDEAVALFEDGCKAQQTWKQFHHMCYWELMWCFTYKRAWKMAYFYADLLSKESRWSKAMYMYMKAAYLSMLPKDEARPFGEEEVDLFRQVPTFKQKIAGKSPPTEKFAIRKARRYKASCPVRLPVPVLEMMYMWNGFSMISKRPELTEGMMQTLTEAERTLLESPVNEYAVDDRCLIHLLKGLCLKNQGLLQDAEESFYRVCSSEKKIRFDHYLVPNALVELGLLYIDQGRRAEAIKVLHKAKQNPATLFQLREEGENVIAYGICAFGSIVGAGYQISTCCVWRRGSSA
;
A
#
# COMPACT_ATOMS: atom_id res chain seq x y z
N PRO A 1 40.33 8.16 31.39
CA PRO A 1 39.44 8.91 30.48
C PRO A 1 40.01 8.87 29.07
N GLU A 2 39.20 8.33 28.15
CA GLU A 2 39.23 8.56 26.70
C GLU A 2 40.40 7.95 25.90
N GLU A 3 40.31 6.64 25.67
CA GLU A 3 40.51 6.07 24.34
C GLU A 3 39.13 5.60 23.83
N GLU A 4 38.24 6.54 23.50
CA GLU A 4 37.07 6.22 22.67
C GLU A 4 37.59 5.94 21.26
N SER A 5 37.65 4.66 20.91
CA SER A 5 37.93 4.18 19.56
C SER A 5 36.93 4.77 18.57
N ASP A 6 37.30 5.85 17.89
CA ASP A 6 36.50 6.50 16.85
C ASP A 6 36.38 5.55 15.65
N MET A 7 35.24 4.84 15.55
CA MET A 7 35.03 3.85 14.50
C MET A 7 34.97 4.54 13.13
N THR A 8 35.61 3.92 12.15
CA THR A 8 35.55 4.37 10.77
C THR A 8 34.12 4.28 10.21
N LEU A 9 33.83 5.05 9.16
CA LEU A 9 32.57 4.99 8.43
C LEU A 9 32.23 3.56 7.97
N LYS A 10 33.25 2.81 7.56
CA LYS A 10 33.11 1.43 7.10
C LYS A 10 32.69 0.51 8.24
N GLU A 11 33.36 0.56 9.39
CA GLU A 11 32.99 -0.25 10.56
C GLU A 11 31.57 0.08 11.03
N CYS A 12 31.18 1.36 11.01
CA CYS A 12 29.81 1.75 11.31
C CYS A 12 28.78 1.13 10.35
N LEU A 13 29.10 1.11 9.05
CA LEU A 13 28.24 0.52 8.02
C LEU A 13 28.14 -0.99 8.14
N ASP A 14 29.25 -1.66 8.45
CA ASP A 14 29.32 -3.11 8.62
C ASP A 14 28.46 -3.55 9.83
N GLU A 15 28.59 -2.91 10.99
CA GLU A 15 27.75 -3.15 12.18
C GLU A 15 26.26 -2.88 11.89
N CYS A 16 25.98 -1.80 11.15
CA CYS A 16 24.62 -1.46 10.72
C CYS A 16 24.01 -2.48 9.74
N MET A 17 24.81 -3.12 8.87
CA MET A 17 24.32 -4.20 8.02
C MET A 17 23.98 -5.44 8.84
N GLU A 18 24.82 -5.79 9.81
CA GLU A 18 24.53 -6.91 10.72
C GLU A 18 23.23 -6.64 11.51
N ALA A 19 22.99 -5.39 11.93
CA ALA A 19 21.77 -5.02 12.63
C ALA A 19 20.53 -5.20 11.76
N LEU A 20 20.62 -4.83 10.48
CA LEU A 20 19.54 -5.06 9.53
C LEU A 20 19.34 -6.56 9.28
N ASP A 21 20.40 -7.35 9.18
CA ASP A 21 20.29 -8.81 9.03
C ASP A 21 19.57 -9.46 10.22
N LEU A 22 19.90 -9.04 11.45
CA LEU A 22 19.16 -9.46 12.66
C LEU A 22 17.68 -9.08 12.57
N PHE A 23 17.38 -7.82 12.22
CA PHE A 23 16.00 -7.34 12.10
C PHE A 23 15.20 -8.17 11.08
N LEU A 24 15.79 -8.43 9.91
CA LEU A 24 15.15 -9.16 8.82
C LEU A 24 14.95 -10.64 9.15
N ASN A 25 15.80 -11.21 10.00
CA ASN A 25 15.65 -12.57 10.53
C ASN A 25 14.81 -12.63 11.82
N ASN A 26 14.01 -11.60 12.07
CA ASN A 26 13.09 -11.50 13.20
C ASN A 26 13.74 -11.34 14.59
N HIS A 27 15.05 -11.08 14.66
CA HIS A 27 15.78 -10.75 15.88
C HIS A 27 15.69 -9.24 16.18
N PHE A 28 14.47 -8.74 16.32
CA PHE A 28 14.17 -7.30 16.39
C PHE A 28 14.83 -6.61 17.60
N ASP A 29 14.76 -7.23 18.77
CA ASP A 29 15.31 -6.64 20.00
C ASP A 29 16.85 -6.64 19.97
N GLU A 30 17.46 -7.69 19.45
CA GLU A 30 18.93 -7.79 19.29
C GLU A 30 19.43 -6.73 18.30
N SER A 31 18.74 -6.55 17.18
CA SER A 31 19.01 -5.47 16.22
C SER A 31 18.98 -4.08 16.87
N LEU A 32 17.92 -3.77 17.61
CA LEU A 32 17.78 -2.48 18.31
C LEU A 32 18.84 -2.31 19.40
N GLN A 33 19.17 -3.36 20.14
CA GLN A 33 20.19 -3.34 21.19
C GLN A 33 21.59 -3.10 20.62
N MET A 34 21.90 -3.68 19.45
CA MET A 34 23.18 -3.45 18.78
C MET A 34 23.30 -2.01 18.27
N LEU A 35 22.22 -1.43 17.75
CA LEU A 35 22.25 -0.07 17.22
C LEU A 35 22.33 1.01 18.32
N ARG A 36 21.67 0.76 19.46
CA ARG A 36 21.40 1.75 20.52
C ARG A 36 22.64 2.47 21.08
N PRO A 37 23.78 1.82 21.35
CA PRO A 37 24.93 2.48 21.99
C PRO A 37 25.47 3.66 21.19
N ARG A 38 25.38 3.62 19.84
CA ARG A 38 26.03 4.60 18.95
C ARG A 38 25.07 5.58 18.27
N VAL A 39 23.79 5.61 18.66
CA VAL A 39 22.78 6.48 18.02
C VAL A 39 23.09 7.97 18.14
N ASN A 40 23.94 8.39 19.07
CA ASN A 40 24.33 9.80 19.25
C ASN A 40 25.66 10.16 18.56
N GLU A 41 26.41 9.15 18.11
CA GLU A 41 27.77 9.26 17.59
C GLU A 41 27.82 8.98 16.08
N SER A 42 27.09 7.97 15.60
CA SER A 42 27.16 7.52 14.20
C SER A 42 25.89 7.85 13.44
N MET A 43 26.04 8.51 12.28
CA MET A 43 24.90 8.89 11.42
C MET A 43 24.06 7.69 10.98
N TYR A 44 24.69 6.54 10.73
CA TYR A 44 24.01 5.34 10.28
C TYR A 44 23.28 4.62 11.41
N HIS A 45 23.91 4.46 12.57
CA HIS A 45 23.27 3.89 13.75
C HIS A 45 22.02 4.70 14.13
N ALA A 46 22.16 6.03 14.15
CA ALA A 46 21.06 6.94 14.43
C ALA A 46 19.90 6.77 13.43
N LEU A 47 20.22 6.78 12.12
CA LEU A 47 19.23 6.65 11.06
C LEU A 47 18.52 5.29 11.07
N ILE A 48 19.26 4.18 11.17
CA ILE A 48 18.66 2.83 11.12
C ILE A 48 17.82 2.59 12.37
N TYR A 49 18.32 2.95 13.55
CA TYR A 49 17.55 2.85 14.78
C TYR A 49 16.24 3.65 14.69
N ALA A 50 16.32 4.90 14.23
CA ALA A 50 15.13 5.73 14.02
C ALA A 50 14.18 5.15 12.97
N THR A 51 14.71 4.55 11.89
CA THR A 51 13.93 3.88 10.85
C THR A 51 13.18 2.66 11.38
N ILE A 52 13.83 1.83 12.21
CA ILE A 52 13.17 0.67 12.84
C ILE A 52 12.03 1.13 13.77
N LEU A 53 12.25 2.18 14.57
CA LEU A 53 11.19 2.73 15.42
C LEU A 53 10.06 3.38 14.62
N GLU A 54 10.38 4.05 13.51
CA GLU A 54 9.36 4.49 12.56
C GLU A 54 8.57 3.30 12.02
N MET A 55 9.23 2.17 11.73
CA MET A 55 8.54 0.96 11.31
C MET A 55 7.51 0.47 12.31
N GLN A 56 7.94 0.39 13.58
CA GLN A 56 7.04 0.05 14.66
C GLN A 56 5.87 1.03 14.77
N ALA A 57 6.14 2.33 14.74
CA ALA A 57 5.13 3.37 14.86
C ALA A 57 4.09 3.35 13.73
N MET A 58 4.55 3.15 12.50
CA MET A 58 3.67 2.96 11.34
C MET A 58 2.80 1.73 11.58
N MET A 59 3.38 0.60 11.93
CA MET A 59 2.63 -0.64 12.10
C MET A 59 1.64 -0.62 13.28
N THR A 60 1.99 -0.02 14.41
CA THR A 60 1.12 0.01 15.60
C THR A 60 0.02 1.06 15.48
N PHE A 61 0.29 2.13 14.73
CA PHE A 61 -0.57 3.31 14.63
C PHE A 61 -0.93 3.90 16.01
N GLN A 62 -0.02 3.77 16.99
CA GLN A 62 -0.19 4.35 18.32
C GLN A 62 0.44 5.74 18.37
N HIS A 63 -0.29 6.70 18.96
CA HIS A 63 0.20 8.08 19.03
C HIS A 63 1.54 8.18 19.78
N ASP A 64 1.73 7.39 20.84
CA ASP A 64 2.98 7.40 21.62
C ASP A 64 4.15 6.88 20.79
N ASP A 65 3.97 5.78 20.06
CA ASP A 65 4.99 5.24 19.15
C ASP A 65 5.31 6.21 18.02
N ILE A 66 4.30 6.82 17.39
CA ILE A 66 4.48 7.81 16.33
C ILE A 66 5.21 9.06 16.87
N SER A 67 4.89 9.51 18.08
CA SER A 67 5.59 10.63 18.73
C SER A 67 7.05 10.28 19.03
N ASN A 68 7.29 9.10 19.62
CA ASN A 68 8.63 8.60 19.94
C ASN A 68 9.50 8.45 18.68
N ALA A 69 8.97 7.83 17.62
CA ALA A 69 9.64 7.71 16.34
C ALA A 69 9.95 9.10 15.73
N GLY A 70 9.01 10.04 15.81
CA GLY A 70 9.21 11.41 15.32
C GLY A 70 10.33 12.16 16.05
N ASN A 71 10.40 12.00 17.37
CA ASN A 71 11.47 12.57 18.21
C ASN A 71 12.82 11.91 17.92
N THR A 72 12.85 10.57 17.83
CA THR A 72 14.07 9.82 17.52
C THR A 72 14.61 10.17 16.14
N MET A 73 13.73 10.30 15.14
CA MET A 73 14.09 10.73 13.79
C MET A 73 14.62 12.17 13.75
N LYS A 74 14.10 13.06 14.63
CA LYS A 74 14.65 14.40 14.80
C LYS A 74 16.06 14.35 15.36
N SER A 75 16.32 13.55 16.40
CA SER A 75 17.65 13.37 16.97
C SER A 75 18.63 12.77 15.95
N ALA A 76 18.22 11.76 15.18
CA ALA A 76 19.03 11.19 14.11
C ALA A 76 19.39 12.23 13.04
N GLN A 77 18.44 13.10 12.68
CA GLN A 77 18.71 14.20 11.77
C GLN A 77 19.75 15.19 12.32
N GLU A 78 19.69 15.50 13.62
CA GLU A 78 20.66 16.38 14.29
C GLU A 78 22.07 15.76 14.32
N VAL A 79 22.17 14.44 14.51
CA VAL A 79 23.44 13.70 14.38
C VAL A 79 23.97 13.81 12.96
N CYS A 80 23.16 13.51 11.94
CA CYS A 80 23.57 13.64 10.53
C CYS A 80 24.07 15.06 10.22
N GLN A 81 23.41 16.09 10.75
CA GLN A 81 23.77 17.50 10.54
C GLN A 81 25.18 17.85 11.05
N ARG A 82 25.71 17.15 12.07
CA ARG A 82 27.08 17.37 12.58
C ARG A 82 28.16 16.95 11.57
N PHE A 83 27.86 15.92 10.77
CA PHE A 83 28.75 15.39 9.73
C PHE A 83 28.60 16.10 8.38
N ARG A 84 27.52 16.88 8.20
CA ARG A 84 27.31 17.68 6.99
C ARG A 84 28.27 18.87 6.93
N ARG A 85 28.49 19.36 5.71
CA ARG A 85 29.27 20.58 5.50
C ARG A 85 28.55 21.78 6.12
N LYS A 86 29.29 22.65 6.83
CA LYS A 86 28.74 23.82 7.54
C LYS A 86 28.36 25.02 6.64
N SER A 87 28.67 24.99 5.34
CA SER A 87 28.45 26.11 4.40
C SER A 87 27.23 25.85 3.50
N PRO A 88 26.41 26.88 3.15
CA PRO A 88 25.17 26.66 2.43
C PRO A 88 25.42 26.48 0.93
N GLY A 89 25.03 25.31 0.41
CA GLY A 89 24.85 25.06 -1.02
C GLY A 89 26.11 24.54 -1.73
N LEU A 90 25.94 23.43 -2.45
CA LEU A 90 26.93 22.89 -3.39
C LEU A 90 27.05 23.71 -4.68
N ALA A 91 26.30 24.82 -4.81
CA ALA A 91 26.23 25.67 -6.00
C ALA A 91 27.34 26.75 -6.09
N ASN A 92 28.01 27.09 -4.98
CA ASN A 92 29.15 28.02 -4.99
C ASN A 92 30.47 27.22 -4.93
N LYS A 93 30.91 26.74 -6.10
CA LYS A 93 32.18 26.00 -6.22
C LYS A 93 33.33 26.96 -6.57
N SER A 94 34.31 27.07 -5.68
CA SER A 94 35.71 27.30 -6.04
C SER A 94 36.36 25.94 -6.37
N GLU A 95 37.28 25.91 -7.34
CA GLU A 95 37.87 24.70 -7.97
C GLU A 95 38.71 23.79 -7.05
N GLY A 96 38.67 23.96 -5.72
CA GLY A 96 39.52 23.23 -4.77
C GLY A 96 38.81 22.52 -3.61
N ASP A 97 37.48 22.54 -3.52
CA ASP A 97 36.75 22.12 -2.30
C ASP A 97 35.93 20.84 -2.54
N SER A 98 36.60 19.68 -2.62
CA SER A 98 35.95 18.38 -2.79
C SER A 98 35.25 17.92 -1.50
N LEU A 99 34.01 17.44 -1.62
CA LEU A 99 33.29 16.84 -0.49
C LEU A 99 33.95 15.51 -0.11
N THR A 100 34.16 15.31 1.20
CA THR A 100 34.61 14.02 1.73
C THR A 100 33.50 12.97 1.60
N GLU A 101 33.88 11.68 1.54
CA GLU A 101 32.92 10.58 1.49
C GLU A 101 31.96 10.62 2.69
N VAL A 102 32.46 10.86 3.90
CA VAL A 102 31.64 11.03 5.13
C VAL A 102 30.57 12.12 4.96
N GLN A 103 30.93 13.27 4.38
CA GLN A 103 29.97 14.35 4.14
C GLN A 103 28.90 13.96 3.12
N LEU A 104 29.24 13.22 2.06
CA LEU A 104 28.27 12.72 1.07
C LEU A 104 27.27 11.75 1.71
N HIS A 105 27.76 10.82 2.54
CA HIS A 105 26.90 9.90 3.29
C HIS A 105 25.98 10.66 4.27
N ALA A 106 26.49 11.71 4.92
CA ALA A 106 25.70 12.54 5.83
C ALA A 106 24.57 13.30 5.11
N GLU A 107 24.81 13.78 3.89
CA GLU A 107 23.76 14.39 3.05
C GLU A 107 22.65 13.37 2.71
N VAL A 108 23.00 12.14 2.34
CA VAL A 108 22.02 11.07 2.10
C VAL A 108 21.20 10.79 3.36
N CYS A 109 21.86 10.53 4.49
CA CYS A 109 21.18 10.19 5.74
C CYS A 109 20.27 11.33 6.23
N TYR A 110 20.72 12.57 6.07
CA TYR A 110 19.92 13.75 6.41
C TYR A 110 18.69 13.90 5.51
N ALA A 111 18.83 13.67 4.21
CA ALA A 111 17.72 13.69 3.26
C ALA A 111 16.69 12.59 3.55
N GLU A 112 17.15 11.41 3.95
CA GLU A 112 16.32 10.30 4.40
C GLU A 112 15.54 10.64 5.68
N CYS A 113 16.22 11.16 6.71
CA CYS A 113 15.59 11.63 7.94
C CYS A 113 14.52 12.70 7.68
N GLN A 114 14.76 13.61 6.72
CA GLN A 114 13.77 14.63 6.33
C GLN A 114 12.49 14.00 5.78
N LEU A 115 12.64 12.97 4.97
CA LEU A 115 11.55 12.31 4.28
C LEU A 115 10.70 11.49 5.26
N GLN A 116 11.34 10.66 6.07
CA GLN A 116 10.71 9.84 7.10
C GLN A 116 9.98 10.69 8.15
N ARG A 117 10.64 11.74 8.66
CA ARG A 117 9.98 12.64 9.61
C ARG A 117 8.82 13.41 8.97
N SER A 118 8.88 13.68 7.66
CA SER A 118 7.75 14.24 6.95
C SER A 118 6.57 13.27 6.96
N ALA A 119 6.79 12.00 6.62
CA ALA A 119 5.79 10.94 6.68
C ALA A 119 5.09 10.88 8.06
N LEU A 120 5.87 10.84 9.14
CA LEU A 120 5.33 10.87 10.52
C LEU A 120 4.54 12.15 10.83
N THR A 121 5.01 13.32 10.40
CA THR A 121 4.32 14.61 10.63
C THR A 121 2.90 14.59 10.09
N PHE A 122 2.71 14.00 8.91
CA PHE A 122 1.42 13.92 8.27
C PHE A 122 0.46 12.90 8.91
N LEU A 123 0.98 11.97 9.72
CA LEU A 123 0.18 11.05 10.53
C LEU A 123 -0.17 11.64 11.90
N GLN A 124 0.70 12.48 12.47
CA GLN A 124 0.51 13.09 13.79
C GLN A 124 -0.48 14.25 13.79
N ASP A 125 -0.43 15.12 12.78
CA ASP A 125 -1.06 16.43 12.86
C ASP A 125 -2.00 16.70 11.67
N GLU A 126 -3.26 17.01 11.97
CA GLU A 126 -4.30 17.32 10.98
C GLU A 126 -4.24 18.77 10.48
N ASN A 127 -3.35 19.61 11.04
CA ASN A 127 -3.33 21.03 10.70
C ASN A 127 -2.57 21.33 9.38
N MET A 128 -3.07 22.36 8.67
CA MET A 128 -2.52 22.79 7.38
C MET A 128 -1.05 23.26 7.47
N VAL A 129 -0.64 23.76 8.63
CA VAL A 129 0.73 24.28 8.84
C VAL A 129 1.75 23.13 8.86
N SER A 130 1.46 22.06 9.59
CA SER A 130 2.27 20.83 9.66
C SER A 130 2.32 20.14 8.31
N PHE A 131 1.22 20.18 7.56
CA PHE A 131 1.18 19.72 6.17
C PHE A 131 2.14 20.48 5.25
N ILE A 132 2.13 21.83 5.30
CA ILE A 132 3.06 22.66 4.53
C ILE A 132 4.51 22.39 4.96
N LYS A 133 4.77 22.31 6.27
CA LYS A 133 6.11 21.99 6.81
C LYS A 133 6.60 20.63 6.31
N GLY A 134 5.73 19.62 6.28
CA GLY A 134 6.01 18.31 5.71
C GLY A 134 6.38 18.41 4.23
N GLY A 135 5.57 19.10 3.42
CA GLY A 135 5.84 19.32 2.00
C GLY A 135 7.19 19.99 1.71
N ILE A 136 7.57 21.00 2.50
CA ILE A 136 8.88 21.66 2.39
C ILE A 136 10.03 20.68 2.67
N LYS A 137 9.90 19.80 3.68
CA LYS A 137 10.91 18.77 3.99
C LYS A 137 11.07 17.76 2.84
N VAL A 138 9.96 17.31 2.26
CA VAL A 138 9.99 16.41 1.09
C VAL A 138 10.73 17.08 -0.08
N ARG A 139 10.45 18.36 -0.35
CA ARG A 139 11.14 19.12 -1.39
C ARG A 139 12.65 19.23 -1.13
N ASN A 140 13.04 19.56 0.08
CA ASN A 140 14.45 19.69 0.43
C ASN A 140 15.18 18.35 0.29
N SER A 141 14.57 17.26 0.74
CA SER A 141 15.10 15.90 0.55
C SER A 141 15.31 15.59 -0.94
N TYR A 142 14.30 15.82 -1.79
CA TYR A 142 14.38 15.61 -3.23
C TYR A 142 15.54 16.38 -3.88
N LEU A 143 15.72 17.66 -3.51
CA LEU A 143 16.79 18.49 -4.05
C LEU A 143 18.18 17.98 -3.65
N ILE A 144 18.36 17.56 -2.39
CA ILE A 144 19.62 16.96 -1.92
C ILE A 144 19.94 15.70 -2.72
N TYR A 145 18.97 14.79 -2.87
CA TYR A 145 19.18 13.58 -3.67
C TYR A 145 19.54 13.89 -5.11
N LYS A 146 18.85 14.84 -5.76
CA LYS A 146 19.10 15.22 -7.16
C LYS A 146 20.51 15.76 -7.33
N GLU A 147 20.96 16.59 -6.40
CA GLU A 147 22.29 17.17 -6.40
C GLU A 147 23.38 16.11 -6.15
N LEU A 148 23.19 15.22 -5.18
CA LEU A 148 24.11 14.09 -4.93
C LEU A 148 24.21 13.16 -6.14
N HIS A 149 23.08 12.85 -6.77
CA HIS A 149 23.04 12.01 -7.95
C HIS A 149 23.78 12.64 -9.14
N SER A 150 23.63 13.95 -9.36
CA SER A 150 24.44 14.68 -10.35
C SER A 150 25.93 14.71 -9.99
N PHE A 151 26.27 14.86 -8.70
CA PHE A 151 27.65 14.89 -8.24
C PHE A 151 28.35 13.54 -8.42
N VAL A 152 27.71 12.43 -8.02
CA VAL A 152 28.28 11.07 -8.12
C VAL A 152 28.47 10.63 -9.57
N LYS A 153 27.63 11.12 -10.50
CA LYS A 153 27.82 10.92 -11.94
C LYS A 153 28.95 11.75 -12.57
N SER A 154 29.44 12.77 -11.86
CA SER A 154 30.56 13.60 -12.34
C SER A 154 31.92 12.92 -12.09
N HIS A 155 32.92 13.23 -12.93
CA HIS A 155 34.28 12.68 -12.82
C HIS A 155 35.03 13.08 -11.53
N ASN A 156 34.45 13.96 -10.71
CA ASN A 156 35.08 14.54 -9.53
C ASN A 156 34.74 13.81 -8.22
N CYS A 157 34.02 12.68 -8.29
CA CYS A 157 33.62 11.93 -7.09
C CYS A 157 34.71 10.93 -6.69
N HIS A 158 35.31 11.12 -5.51
CA HIS A 158 36.23 10.15 -4.92
C HIS A 158 35.47 8.88 -4.50
N LYS A 159 35.91 7.71 -4.98
CA LYS A 159 35.31 6.41 -4.66
C LYS A 159 36.10 5.75 -3.55
N GLY A 160 35.70 5.99 -2.30
CA GLY A 160 36.28 5.30 -1.16
C GLY A 160 35.69 3.89 -0.95
N PRO A 161 36.09 3.21 0.14
CA PRO A 161 35.67 1.84 0.42
C PRO A 161 34.16 1.72 0.71
N SER A 162 33.50 2.81 1.10
CA SER A 162 32.08 2.83 1.45
C SER A 162 31.18 3.31 0.29
N HIS A 163 31.76 3.61 -0.87
CA HIS A 163 31.08 4.23 -2.00
C HIS A 163 29.87 3.41 -2.52
N VAL A 164 29.90 2.09 -2.37
CA VAL A 164 28.78 1.22 -2.74
C VAL A 164 27.52 1.52 -1.93
N HIS A 165 27.66 1.86 -0.65
CA HIS A 165 26.54 2.25 0.22
C HIS A 165 26.01 3.64 -0.13
N LEU A 166 26.89 4.56 -0.54
CA LEU A 166 26.50 5.88 -1.03
C LEU A 166 25.65 5.78 -2.29
N VAL A 167 26.15 5.04 -3.30
CA VAL A 167 25.44 4.83 -4.56
C VAL A 167 24.11 4.13 -4.32
N GLY A 168 24.08 3.09 -3.48
CA GLY A 168 22.85 2.40 -3.08
C GLY A 168 21.81 3.34 -2.45
N GLY A 169 22.24 4.22 -1.54
CA GLY A 169 21.36 5.22 -0.92
C GLY A 169 20.82 6.26 -1.89
N ILE A 170 21.65 6.72 -2.83
CA ILE A 170 21.22 7.66 -3.88
C ILE A 170 20.23 6.98 -4.84
N SER A 171 20.51 5.75 -5.27
CA SER A 171 19.61 4.96 -6.12
C SER A 171 18.27 4.72 -5.44
N PHE A 172 18.26 4.37 -4.16
CA PHE A 172 17.04 4.25 -3.36
C PHE A 172 16.23 5.56 -3.36
N GLY A 173 16.84 6.67 -2.95
CA GLY A 173 16.15 7.96 -2.84
C GLY A 173 15.60 8.45 -4.18
N ILE A 174 16.44 8.52 -5.23
CA ILE A 174 16.01 8.97 -6.56
C ILE A 174 14.99 8.02 -7.18
N GLY A 175 15.21 6.72 -7.05
CA GLY A 175 14.30 5.69 -7.54
C GLY A 175 12.92 5.83 -6.92
N ALA A 176 12.87 5.93 -5.59
CA ALA A 176 11.63 6.07 -4.85
C ALA A 176 10.91 7.40 -5.11
N PHE A 177 11.63 8.52 -5.27
CA PHE A 177 11.03 9.80 -5.68
C PHE A 177 10.43 9.72 -7.09
N ASN A 178 11.18 9.21 -8.07
CA ASN A 178 10.71 9.11 -9.44
C ASN A 178 9.48 8.19 -9.56
N LEU A 179 9.53 7.04 -8.90
CA LEU A 179 8.41 6.12 -8.83
C LEU A 179 7.20 6.81 -8.19
N THR A 180 7.33 7.35 -6.99
CA THR A 180 6.20 7.96 -6.26
C THR A 180 5.61 9.14 -7.03
N LEU A 181 6.44 10.03 -7.58
CA LEU A 181 6.01 11.18 -8.39
C LEU A 181 5.24 10.74 -9.64
N SER A 182 5.68 9.68 -10.32
CA SER A 182 4.98 9.12 -11.48
C SER A 182 3.60 8.54 -11.15
N LEU A 183 3.36 8.21 -9.88
CA LEU A 183 2.09 7.68 -9.41
C LEU A 183 1.11 8.77 -9.02
N PHE A 184 1.42 10.07 -9.09
CA PHE A 184 0.43 11.12 -8.80
C PHE A 184 -0.59 11.32 -9.94
N PRO A 185 -1.80 11.82 -9.66
CA PRO A 185 -2.75 12.17 -10.72
C PRO A 185 -2.25 13.35 -11.56
N PRO A 186 -2.55 13.43 -12.87
CA PRO A 186 -2.03 14.46 -13.78
C PRO A 186 -2.29 15.91 -13.35
N ARG A 187 -3.39 16.17 -12.63
CA ARG A 187 -3.71 17.53 -12.13
C ARG A 187 -2.73 17.97 -11.05
N ILE A 188 -2.35 17.06 -10.16
CA ILE A 188 -1.39 17.32 -9.09
C ILE A 188 0.01 17.34 -9.65
N LEU A 189 0.32 16.40 -10.55
CA LEU A 189 1.63 16.32 -11.16
C LEU A 189 2.00 17.66 -11.80
N ARG A 190 1.08 18.32 -12.52
CA ARG A 190 1.30 19.67 -13.07
C ARG A 190 1.66 20.73 -12.02
N VAL A 191 1.09 20.67 -10.82
CA VAL A 191 1.42 21.59 -9.72
C VAL A 191 2.80 21.28 -9.14
N LEU A 192 3.12 20.00 -9.00
CA LEU A 192 4.42 19.55 -8.51
C LEU A 192 5.54 19.85 -9.53
N GLU A 193 5.28 19.67 -10.82
CA GLU A 193 6.16 20.03 -11.94
C GLU A 193 6.47 21.51 -11.95
N PHE A 194 5.46 22.36 -11.75
CA PHE A 194 5.69 23.80 -11.57
C PHE A 194 6.60 24.11 -10.37
N ALA A 195 6.53 23.31 -9.29
CA ALA A 195 7.40 23.44 -8.13
C ALA A 195 8.81 22.81 -8.32
N GLY A 196 9.08 22.22 -9.50
CA GLY A 196 10.36 21.63 -9.88
C GLY A 196 10.48 20.11 -9.67
N PHE A 197 9.37 19.41 -9.39
CA PHE A 197 9.35 17.95 -9.28
C PHE A 197 8.94 17.28 -10.59
N SER A 198 9.73 16.33 -11.06
CA SER A 198 9.34 15.46 -12.17
C SER A 198 9.61 14.01 -11.78
N GLY A 199 8.74 13.09 -12.20
CA GLY A 199 8.89 11.67 -11.96
C GLY A 199 8.85 10.86 -13.25
N ASP A 200 9.88 10.05 -13.47
CA ASP A 200 9.91 9.05 -14.53
C ASP A 200 9.81 7.65 -13.90
N LYS A 201 8.69 6.97 -14.15
CA LYS A 201 8.40 5.67 -13.57
C LYS A 201 9.46 4.62 -13.93
N GLU A 202 9.83 4.51 -15.21
CA GLU A 202 10.71 3.42 -15.66
C GLU A 202 12.14 3.67 -15.21
N TYR A 203 12.58 4.93 -15.21
CA TYR A 203 13.84 5.33 -14.61
C TYR A 203 13.86 5.10 -13.09
N GLY A 204 12.75 5.37 -12.41
CA GLY A 204 12.60 5.10 -10.98
C GLY A 204 12.75 3.61 -10.66
N LEU A 205 12.08 2.75 -11.45
CA LEU A 205 12.16 1.30 -11.30
C LEU A 205 13.55 0.76 -11.61
N SER A 206 14.23 1.26 -12.65
CA SER A 206 15.58 0.80 -12.99
C SER A 206 16.59 1.09 -11.86
N LEU A 207 16.55 2.29 -11.26
CA LEU A 207 17.43 2.64 -10.15
C LEU A 207 17.17 1.80 -8.90
N LEU A 208 15.90 1.50 -8.60
CA LEU A 208 15.56 0.62 -7.49
C LEU A 208 16.06 -0.81 -7.76
N GLN A 209 15.94 -1.31 -8.99
CA GLN A 209 16.45 -2.63 -9.36
C GLN A 209 17.99 -2.71 -9.25
N ASP A 210 18.70 -1.68 -9.72
CA ASP A 210 20.16 -1.58 -9.56
C ASP A 210 20.54 -1.52 -8.06
N GLY A 211 19.80 -0.75 -7.27
CA GLY A 211 20.00 -0.65 -5.82
C GLY A 211 19.75 -1.97 -5.09
N ALA A 212 18.72 -2.73 -5.50
CA ALA A 212 18.34 -4.01 -4.90
C ALA A 212 19.30 -5.15 -5.23
N THR A 213 19.94 -5.13 -6.40
CA THR A 213 20.89 -6.16 -6.84
C THR A 213 22.29 -5.98 -6.26
N GLY A 214 22.67 -4.75 -5.87
CA GLY A 214 23.95 -4.48 -5.21
C GLY A 214 24.02 -5.05 -3.79
N MET A 215 25.25 -5.23 -3.26
CA MET A 215 25.48 -5.46 -1.82
C MET A 215 25.72 -4.12 -1.13
N ASN A 216 24.64 -3.49 -0.67
CA ASN A 216 24.69 -2.21 0.01
C ASN A 216 23.63 -2.14 1.12
N LEU A 217 23.75 -1.14 1.98
CA LEU A 217 22.88 -1.00 3.15
C LEU A 217 21.39 -0.77 2.79
N ARG A 218 21.10 -0.22 1.60
CA ARG A 218 19.73 0.06 1.13
C ARG A 218 19.16 -1.00 0.20
N SER A 219 19.91 -2.06 -0.14
CA SER A 219 19.45 -3.09 -1.08
C SER A 219 18.10 -3.67 -0.69
N MET A 220 17.92 -3.90 0.62
CA MET A 220 16.66 -4.36 1.19
C MET A 220 15.51 -3.39 0.95
N LEU A 221 15.69 -2.10 1.26
CA LEU A 221 14.64 -1.09 1.11
C LEU A 221 14.23 -0.92 -0.36
N CYS A 222 15.19 -1.02 -1.28
CA CYS A 222 14.92 -1.08 -2.72
C CYS A 222 14.06 -2.30 -3.08
N ALA A 223 14.45 -3.49 -2.62
CA ALA A 223 13.71 -4.73 -2.87
C ALA A 223 12.28 -4.67 -2.30
N LEU A 224 12.13 -4.21 -1.06
CA LEU A 224 10.82 -4.05 -0.41
C LEU A 224 9.94 -3.02 -1.13
N LEU A 225 10.49 -1.90 -1.58
CA LEU A 225 9.73 -0.91 -2.35
C LEU A 225 9.27 -1.48 -3.70
N LEU A 226 10.13 -2.23 -4.39
CA LEU A 226 9.76 -2.91 -5.63
C LEU A 226 8.65 -3.94 -5.37
N LEU A 227 8.81 -4.80 -4.35
CA LEU A 227 7.78 -5.76 -3.95
C LEU A 227 6.45 -5.06 -3.63
N CYS A 228 6.47 -3.97 -2.86
CA CYS A 228 5.29 -3.16 -2.57
C CYS A 228 4.63 -2.61 -3.85
N TYR A 229 5.45 -2.07 -4.76
CA TYR A 229 4.95 -1.53 -6.01
C TYR A 229 4.24 -2.58 -6.85
N TYR A 230 4.90 -3.72 -7.04
CA TYR A 230 4.45 -4.78 -7.91
C TYR A 230 3.31 -5.62 -7.33
N THR A 231 3.27 -5.84 -6.02
CA THR A 231 2.25 -6.71 -5.38
C THR A 231 1.03 -5.95 -4.83
N PHE A 232 1.16 -4.64 -4.60
CA PHE A 232 0.07 -3.83 -4.06
C PHE A 232 -0.27 -2.62 -4.94
N LEU A 233 0.69 -1.73 -5.25
CA LEU A 233 0.37 -0.47 -5.94
C LEU A 233 -0.19 -0.69 -7.35
N THR A 234 0.39 -1.60 -8.14
CA THR A 234 -0.14 -1.97 -9.48
C THR A 234 -1.57 -2.50 -9.40
N PHE A 235 -1.84 -3.35 -8.41
CA PHE A 235 -3.10 -4.04 -8.20
C PHE A 235 -4.22 -3.06 -7.82
N ILE A 236 -3.90 -2.15 -6.90
CA ILE A 236 -4.82 -1.13 -6.41
C ILE A 236 -5.07 -0.04 -7.46
N LEU A 237 -4.07 0.28 -8.28
CA LEU A 237 -4.24 1.21 -9.40
C LEU A 237 -4.99 0.58 -10.59
N GLY A 238 -5.32 -0.71 -10.53
CA GLY A 238 -6.11 -1.41 -11.54
C GLY A 238 -5.43 -1.51 -12.90
N ARG A 239 -4.10 -1.47 -12.93
CA ARG A 239 -3.35 -1.82 -14.15
C ARG A 239 -3.43 -3.32 -14.31
N ALA A 240 -3.95 -3.80 -15.45
CA ALA A 240 -3.93 -5.22 -15.80
C ALA A 240 -2.54 -5.78 -15.52
N VAL A 241 -2.46 -6.90 -14.81
CA VAL A 241 -1.21 -7.56 -14.42
C VAL A 241 -0.31 -7.61 -15.65
N PRO A 242 0.72 -6.75 -15.73
CA PRO A 242 1.63 -6.87 -16.85
C PRO A 242 2.41 -8.17 -16.61
N GLN A 243 2.64 -8.96 -17.66
CA GLN A 243 3.55 -10.13 -17.66
C GLN A 243 4.81 -9.97 -16.79
N PRO A 244 5.44 -8.78 -16.65
CA PRO A 244 6.54 -8.57 -15.72
C PRO A 244 6.27 -8.84 -14.25
N LEU A 245 5.04 -8.97 -13.73
CA LEU A 245 4.84 -9.27 -12.30
C LEU A 245 5.29 -10.69 -11.92
N THR A 246 4.93 -11.67 -12.75
CA THR A 246 5.37 -13.06 -12.60
C THR A 246 6.88 -13.17 -12.78
N THR A 247 7.43 -12.50 -13.79
CA THR A 247 8.87 -12.47 -14.08
C THR A 247 9.64 -11.77 -12.97
N PHE A 248 9.20 -10.58 -12.55
CA PHE A 248 9.84 -9.80 -11.51
C PHE A 248 9.75 -10.48 -10.16
N ALA A 249 8.60 -11.01 -9.73
CA ALA A 249 8.51 -11.76 -8.47
C ALA A 249 9.39 -13.03 -8.51
N SER A 250 9.45 -13.72 -9.66
CA SER A 250 10.36 -14.85 -9.85
C SER A 250 11.85 -14.48 -9.92
N GLU A 251 12.18 -13.20 -10.18
CA GLU A 251 13.55 -12.67 -10.24
C GLU A 251 13.95 -11.89 -8.97
N THR A 252 13.00 -11.34 -8.21
CA THR A 252 13.26 -10.62 -6.96
C THR A 252 13.29 -11.52 -5.74
N VAL A 253 12.44 -12.55 -5.67
CA VAL A 253 12.53 -13.59 -4.64
C VAL A 253 13.92 -14.24 -4.63
N PRO A 254 14.58 -14.48 -5.78
CA PRO A 254 15.95 -14.96 -5.81
C PRO A 254 17.04 -13.87 -5.77
N LEU A 255 16.76 -12.64 -5.31
CA LEU A 255 17.84 -11.65 -5.13
C LEU A 255 18.94 -12.25 -4.24
N PRO A 256 20.23 -12.14 -4.62
CA PRO A 256 21.34 -12.77 -3.90
C PRO A 256 21.36 -12.47 -2.40
N TYR A 257 20.92 -11.27 -1.99
CA TYR A 257 20.79 -10.88 -0.59
C TYR A 257 19.68 -11.66 0.14
N VAL A 258 18.51 -11.81 -0.48
CA VAL A 258 17.33 -12.47 0.09
C VAL A 258 17.56 -13.98 0.26
N ILE A 259 18.09 -14.64 -0.78
CA ILE A 259 18.43 -16.08 -0.73
C ILE A 259 19.49 -16.35 0.34
N ARG A 260 20.53 -15.52 0.42
CA ARG A 260 21.71 -15.82 1.21
C ARG A 260 21.54 -15.52 2.70
N HIS A 261 20.69 -14.57 3.07
CA HIS A 261 20.65 -14.04 4.43
C HIS A 261 19.30 -14.18 5.15
N VAL A 262 18.16 -14.45 4.48
CA VAL A 262 16.84 -14.31 5.13
C VAL A 262 15.77 -15.34 4.70
N PRO A 263 16.03 -16.66 4.76
CA PRO A 263 15.07 -17.66 4.27
C PRO A 263 13.77 -17.77 5.10
N SER A 264 13.74 -17.27 6.33
CA SER A 264 12.56 -17.38 7.23
C SER A 264 12.13 -16.06 7.89
N GLY A 265 12.56 -14.93 7.32
CA GLY A 265 12.11 -13.61 7.79
C GLY A 265 10.61 -13.42 7.56
N ALA A 266 9.88 -12.95 8.58
CA ALA A 266 8.42 -12.80 8.51
C ALA A 266 7.98 -11.84 7.38
N ILE A 267 8.78 -10.79 7.11
CA ILE A 267 8.56 -9.85 6.00
C ILE A 267 8.58 -10.58 4.66
N PHE A 268 9.54 -11.49 4.48
CA PHE A 268 9.70 -12.23 3.22
C PHE A 268 8.64 -13.30 3.04
N LEU A 269 8.29 -14.01 4.11
CA LEU A 269 7.18 -14.96 4.09
C LEU A 269 5.87 -14.26 3.73
N PHE A 270 5.64 -13.06 4.24
CA PHE A 270 4.49 -12.23 3.87
C PHE A 270 4.47 -11.90 2.37
N PHE A 271 5.57 -11.37 1.81
CA PHE A 271 5.62 -11.05 0.38
C PHE A 271 5.55 -12.29 -0.52
N ALA A 272 6.15 -13.41 -0.09
CA ALA A 272 6.03 -14.69 -0.79
C ALA A 272 4.57 -15.16 -0.82
N GLY A 273 3.87 -15.13 0.32
CA GLY A 273 2.44 -15.46 0.40
C GLY A 273 1.61 -14.56 -0.49
N ARG A 274 1.90 -13.25 -0.49
CA ARG A 274 1.23 -12.27 -1.35
C ARG A 274 1.46 -12.55 -2.84
N THR A 275 2.67 -12.97 -3.23
CA THR A 275 2.97 -13.38 -4.60
C THR A 275 2.16 -14.61 -5.01
N GLU A 276 2.04 -15.62 -4.15
CA GLU A 276 1.22 -16.82 -4.42
C GLU A 276 -0.27 -16.50 -4.48
N GLU A 277 -0.76 -15.59 -3.63
CA GLU A 277 -2.14 -15.11 -3.66
C GLU A 277 -2.47 -14.44 -5.00
N ILE A 278 -1.58 -13.58 -5.51
CA ILE A 278 -1.73 -12.91 -6.82
C ILE A 278 -1.72 -13.91 -7.98
N LYS A 279 -0.95 -15.00 -7.86
CA LYS A 279 -0.96 -16.09 -8.84
C LYS A 279 -2.26 -16.90 -8.80
N GLY A 280 -3.07 -16.76 -7.75
CA GLY A 280 -4.26 -17.56 -7.48
C GLY A 280 -3.97 -18.87 -6.76
N ASN A 281 -2.76 -19.07 -6.24
CA ASN A 281 -2.35 -20.24 -5.47
C ASN A 281 -2.73 -20.05 -4.00
N ILE A 282 -4.03 -20.00 -3.73
CA ILE A 282 -4.56 -19.54 -2.43
C ILE A 282 -4.12 -20.43 -1.25
N ASP A 283 -4.00 -21.75 -1.44
CA ASP A 283 -3.57 -22.66 -0.37
C ASP A 283 -2.10 -22.44 0.03
N GLU A 284 -1.23 -22.23 -0.95
CA GLU A 284 0.18 -21.92 -0.71
C GLU A 284 0.34 -20.54 -0.03
N ALA A 285 -0.44 -19.56 -0.47
CA ALA A 285 -0.47 -18.24 0.16
C ALA A 285 -0.85 -18.34 1.65
N VAL A 286 -1.88 -19.12 1.98
CA VAL A 286 -2.30 -19.37 3.37
C VAL A 286 -1.16 -19.98 4.18
N ALA A 287 -0.49 -21.01 3.67
CA ALA A 287 0.64 -21.65 4.36
C ALA A 287 1.77 -20.65 4.67
N LEU A 288 2.15 -19.83 3.67
CA LEU A 288 3.20 -18.83 3.81
C LEU A 288 2.84 -17.73 4.82
N PHE A 289 1.59 -17.25 4.84
CA PHE A 289 1.14 -16.26 5.83
C PHE A 289 1.10 -16.83 7.25
N GLU A 290 0.66 -18.08 7.41
CA GLU A 290 0.68 -18.78 8.69
C GLU A 290 2.11 -19.01 9.19
N ASP A 291 3.03 -19.39 8.31
CA ASP A 291 4.44 -19.56 8.64
C ASP A 291 5.10 -18.22 9.00
N GLY A 292 4.74 -17.12 8.31
CA GLY A 292 5.13 -15.77 8.69
C GLY A 292 4.65 -15.38 10.09
N CYS A 293 3.48 -15.86 10.52
CA CYS A 293 3.00 -15.67 11.88
C CYS A 293 3.78 -16.52 12.89
N LYS A 294 4.14 -17.76 12.54
CA LYS A 294 4.91 -18.66 13.41
C LYS A 294 6.37 -18.21 13.57
N ALA A 295 6.94 -17.54 12.56
CA ALA A 295 8.34 -17.15 12.51
C ALA A 295 8.77 -16.17 13.62
N GLN A 296 7.82 -15.41 14.20
CA GLN A 296 8.11 -14.44 15.26
C GLN A 296 6.89 -14.17 16.12
N GLN A 297 7.06 -13.79 17.39
CA GLN A 297 5.96 -13.44 18.31
C GLN A 297 6.11 -12.05 18.96
N THR A 298 7.23 -11.37 18.72
CA THR A 298 7.57 -10.10 19.36
C THR A 298 6.73 -8.95 18.79
N TRP A 299 6.57 -8.90 17.47
CA TRP A 299 5.88 -7.83 16.74
C TRP A 299 4.57 -8.37 16.16
N LYS A 300 3.51 -8.34 16.98
CA LYS A 300 2.16 -8.82 16.60
C LYS A 300 1.58 -8.12 15.36
N GLN A 301 2.08 -6.92 15.05
CA GLN A 301 1.61 -6.15 13.91
C GLN A 301 1.96 -6.82 12.56
N PHE A 302 3.05 -7.59 12.49
CA PHE A 302 3.30 -8.45 11.33
C PHE A 302 2.24 -9.54 11.21
N HIS A 303 1.76 -10.09 12.32
CA HIS A 303 0.63 -11.04 12.29
C HIS A 303 -0.62 -10.36 11.77
N HIS A 304 -0.87 -9.10 12.15
CA HIS A 304 -2.03 -8.35 11.65
C HIS A 304 -1.98 -8.15 10.14
N MET A 305 -0.79 -8.01 9.53
CA MET A 305 -0.66 -7.99 8.06
C MET A 305 -1.04 -9.35 7.46
N CYS A 306 -0.50 -10.45 8.00
CA CYS A 306 -0.85 -11.79 7.55
C CYS A 306 -2.34 -12.10 7.75
N TYR A 307 -2.95 -11.71 8.87
CA TYR A 307 -4.38 -11.91 9.15
C TYR A 307 -5.26 -11.19 8.15
N TRP A 308 -4.84 -10.02 7.68
CA TRP A 308 -5.55 -9.29 6.63
C TRP A 308 -5.56 -10.07 5.31
N GLU A 309 -4.42 -10.61 4.88
CA GLU A 309 -4.36 -11.40 3.65
C GLU A 309 -5.02 -12.79 3.82
N LEU A 310 -4.91 -13.42 4.99
CA LEU A 310 -5.62 -14.67 5.33
C LEU A 310 -7.14 -14.49 5.25
N MET A 311 -7.67 -13.36 5.77
CA MET A 311 -9.08 -13.00 5.64
C MET A 311 -9.52 -13.02 4.16
N TRP A 312 -8.73 -12.45 3.25
CA TRP A 312 -9.01 -12.46 1.81
C TRP A 312 -8.83 -13.85 1.18
N CYS A 313 -7.81 -14.60 1.55
CA CYS A 313 -7.62 -15.98 1.08
C CYS A 313 -8.85 -16.85 1.38
N PHE A 314 -9.35 -16.80 2.63
CA PHE A 314 -10.57 -17.52 3.01
C PHE A 314 -11.83 -16.93 2.38
N THR A 315 -11.84 -15.63 2.05
CA THR A 315 -12.90 -15.01 1.25
C THR A 315 -12.97 -15.62 -0.14
N TYR A 316 -11.84 -15.76 -0.84
CA TYR A 316 -11.80 -16.36 -2.18
C TYR A 316 -12.26 -17.83 -2.16
N LYS A 317 -11.99 -18.54 -1.07
CA LYS A 317 -12.46 -19.92 -0.84
C LYS A 317 -13.93 -20.00 -0.37
N ARG A 318 -14.62 -18.87 -0.19
CA ARG A 318 -15.96 -18.77 0.42
C ARG A 318 -16.06 -19.39 1.83
N ALA A 319 -14.94 -19.49 2.54
CA ALA A 319 -14.89 -19.95 3.92
C ALA A 319 -15.20 -18.78 4.86
N TRP A 320 -16.45 -18.29 4.81
CA TRP A 320 -16.88 -17.05 5.48
C TRP A 320 -16.61 -17.05 6.98
N LYS A 321 -16.76 -18.20 7.65
CA LYS A 321 -16.49 -18.33 9.08
C LYS A 321 -15.01 -18.14 9.43
N MET A 322 -14.10 -18.69 8.62
CA MET A 322 -12.66 -18.47 8.80
C MET A 322 -12.27 -17.01 8.51
N ALA A 323 -12.83 -16.43 7.44
CA ALA A 323 -12.61 -15.02 7.14
C ALA A 323 -13.15 -14.09 8.25
N TYR A 324 -14.31 -14.43 8.83
CA TYR A 324 -14.86 -13.74 10.00
C TYR A 324 -13.90 -13.79 11.20
N PHE A 325 -13.26 -14.92 11.49
CA PHE A 325 -12.33 -15.01 12.63
C PHE A 325 -11.15 -14.06 12.48
N TYR A 326 -10.56 -13.95 11.28
CA TYR A 326 -9.49 -12.98 11.04
C TYR A 326 -9.99 -11.53 11.09
N ALA A 327 -11.17 -11.24 10.55
CA ALA A 327 -11.78 -9.91 10.68
C ALA A 327 -12.05 -9.53 12.14
N ASP A 328 -12.47 -10.49 12.97
CA ASP A 328 -12.70 -10.32 14.41
C ASP A 328 -11.39 -10.04 15.16
N LEU A 329 -10.34 -10.83 14.93
CA LEU A 329 -9.00 -10.59 15.50
C LEU A 329 -8.50 -9.18 15.16
N LEU A 330 -8.58 -8.80 13.89
CA LEU A 330 -8.17 -7.46 13.45
C LEU A 330 -9.00 -6.35 14.09
N SER A 331 -10.32 -6.53 14.22
CA SER A 331 -11.19 -5.54 14.84
C SER A 331 -10.86 -5.29 16.32
N LYS A 332 -10.37 -6.33 17.02
CA LYS A 332 -9.99 -6.28 18.44
C LYS A 332 -8.59 -5.72 18.65
N GLU A 333 -7.64 -6.17 17.84
CA GLU A 333 -6.21 -5.95 18.08
C GLU A 333 -5.62 -4.78 17.28
N SER A 334 -6.09 -4.55 16.05
CA SER A 334 -5.51 -3.55 15.16
C SER A 334 -6.17 -2.17 15.33
N ARG A 335 -5.35 -1.12 15.21
CA ARG A 335 -5.79 0.29 15.23
C ARG A 335 -5.94 0.90 13.84
N TRP A 336 -5.53 0.19 12.79
CA TRP A 336 -5.33 0.76 11.46
C TRP A 336 -6.58 1.06 10.64
N SER A 337 -7.63 0.23 10.68
CA SER A 337 -8.91 0.55 10.04
C SER A 337 -10.07 -0.19 10.71
N LYS A 338 -10.32 0.16 11.97
CA LYS A 338 -11.36 -0.49 12.79
C LYS A 338 -12.73 -0.49 12.14
N ALA A 339 -13.12 0.60 11.48
CA ALA A 339 -14.39 0.66 10.75
C ALA A 339 -14.45 -0.37 9.61
N MET A 340 -13.33 -0.59 8.90
CA MET A 340 -13.25 -1.57 7.83
C MET A 340 -13.30 -3.01 8.36
N TYR A 341 -12.54 -3.34 9.42
CA TYR A 341 -12.60 -4.68 10.01
C TYR A 341 -13.98 -4.99 10.58
N MET A 342 -14.61 -4.03 11.26
CA MET A 342 -15.96 -4.19 11.79
C MET A 342 -16.99 -4.38 10.66
N TYR A 343 -16.83 -3.66 9.55
CA TYR A 343 -17.68 -3.85 8.36
C TYR A 343 -17.50 -5.24 7.75
N MET A 344 -16.25 -5.71 7.57
CA MET A 344 -15.97 -7.03 7.01
C MET A 344 -16.49 -8.14 7.91
N LYS A 345 -16.27 -8.01 9.23
CA LYS A 345 -16.81 -8.91 10.24
C LYS A 345 -18.35 -9.03 10.13
N ALA A 346 -19.06 -7.90 10.06
CA ALA A 346 -20.51 -7.89 9.85
C ALA A 346 -20.91 -8.48 8.49
N ALA A 347 -20.16 -8.19 7.43
CA ALA A 347 -20.40 -8.69 6.08
C ALA A 347 -20.27 -10.21 6.00
N TYR A 348 -19.21 -10.80 6.57
CA TYR A 348 -19.06 -12.26 6.63
C TYR A 348 -20.20 -12.91 7.40
N LEU A 349 -20.54 -12.37 8.56
CA LEU A 349 -21.64 -12.89 9.37
C LEU A 349 -22.98 -12.83 8.61
N SER A 350 -23.21 -11.78 7.81
CA SER A 350 -24.41 -11.65 6.97
C SER A 350 -24.47 -12.63 5.78
N MET A 351 -23.32 -13.17 5.38
CA MET A 351 -23.19 -14.10 4.25
C MET A 351 -22.96 -15.55 4.70
N LEU A 352 -22.94 -15.82 6.01
CA LEU A 352 -22.91 -17.20 6.52
C LEU A 352 -24.19 -17.94 6.11
N PRO A 353 -24.08 -19.25 5.81
CA PRO A 353 -25.24 -20.13 5.67
C PRO A 353 -26.15 -20.07 6.91
N LYS A 354 -27.47 -20.11 6.70
CA LYS A 354 -28.45 -19.96 7.79
C LYS A 354 -28.40 -21.11 8.82
N ASP A 355 -27.93 -22.26 8.37
CA ASP A 355 -27.74 -23.48 9.15
C ASP A 355 -26.41 -23.50 9.92
N GLU A 356 -25.48 -22.59 9.61
CA GLU A 356 -24.20 -22.51 10.30
C GLU A 356 -24.31 -21.70 11.60
N ALA A 357 -23.75 -22.24 12.69
CA ALA A 357 -23.78 -21.57 13.98
C ALA A 357 -22.97 -20.27 13.96
N ARG A 358 -23.63 -19.19 14.41
CA ARG A 358 -23.03 -17.85 14.52
C ARG A 358 -21.89 -17.84 15.54
N PRO A 359 -20.67 -17.42 15.15
CA PRO A 359 -19.57 -17.28 16.09
C PRO A 359 -19.92 -16.28 17.20
N PHE A 360 -19.55 -16.61 18.45
CA PHE A 360 -19.62 -15.72 19.61
C PHE A 360 -21.02 -15.11 19.93
N GLY A 361 -22.10 -15.61 19.32
CA GLY A 361 -23.46 -15.11 19.55
C GLY A 361 -23.71 -13.68 19.04
N GLU A 362 -22.87 -13.19 18.12
CA GLU A 362 -23.01 -11.85 17.56
C GLU A 362 -24.05 -11.79 16.44
N GLU A 363 -24.60 -10.58 16.22
CA GLU A 363 -25.61 -10.31 15.21
C GLU A 363 -25.12 -9.28 14.18
N GLU A 364 -25.30 -9.58 12.89
CA GLU A 364 -24.74 -8.77 11.79
C GLU A 364 -25.28 -7.34 11.79
N VAL A 365 -26.55 -7.17 12.14
CA VAL A 365 -27.22 -5.88 12.17
C VAL A 365 -26.58 -4.95 13.20
N ASP A 366 -26.28 -5.47 14.39
CA ASP A 366 -25.69 -4.69 15.47
C ASP A 366 -24.22 -4.35 15.19
N LEU A 367 -23.49 -5.25 14.53
CA LEU A 367 -22.13 -4.96 14.06
C LEU A 367 -22.14 -3.87 12.99
N PHE A 368 -23.03 -3.93 11.99
CA PHE A 368 -23.14 -2.87 10.97
C PHE A 368 -23.48 -1.51 11.60
N ARG A 369 -24.36 -1.47 12.61
CA ARG A 369 -24.72 -0.22 13.31
C ARG A 369 -23.53 0.43 14.03
N GLN A 370 -22.53 -0.35 14.44
CA GLN A 370 -21.33 0.14 15.11
C GLN A 370 -20.28 0.70 14.15
N VAL A 371 -20.26 0.28 12.88
CA VAL A 371 -19.24 0.70 11.88
C VAL A 371 -18.98 2.22 11.87
N PRO A 372 -19.99 3.12 11.87
CA PRO A 372 -19.76 4.57 11.87
C PRO A 372 -19.03 5.11 13.12
N THR A 373 -19.10 4.39 14.25
CA THR A 373 -18.47 4.81 15.51
C THR A 373 -16.95 4.65 15.51
N PHE A 374 -16.42 3.79 14.61
CA PHE A 374 -14.99 3.53 14.45
C PHE A 374 -14.33 4.41 13.38
N LYS A 375 -15.04 5.41 12.86
CA LYS A 375 -14.52 6.32 11.85
C LYS A 375 -13.30 7.05 12.39
N GLN A 376 -12.17 6.89 11.72
CA GLN A 376 -10.94 7.62 12.03
C GLN A 376 -10.62 8.63 10.92
N LYS A 377 -9.61 9.45 11.18
CA LYS A 377 -9.05 10.40 10.22
C LYS A 377 -7.54 10.19 10.16
N ILE A 378 -7.01 10.29 8.94
CA ILE A 378 -5.59 10.26 8.63
C ILE A 378 -5.33 11.52 7.80
N ALA A 379 -4.37 12.36 8.22
CA ALA A 379 -4.13 13.67 7.61
C ALA A 379 -5.42 14.53 7.50
N GLY A 380 -6.26 14.52 8.55
CA GLY A 380 -7.51 15.29 8.60
C GLY A 380 -8.69 14.69 7.84
N LYS A 381 -8.52 13.53 7.17
CA LYS A 381 -9.56 12.91 6.33
C LYS A 381 -9.73 11.43 6.60
N SER A 382 -10.98 10.95 6.55
CA SER A 382 -11.24 9.52 6.68
C SER A 382 -10.82 8.75 5.42
N PRO A 383 -10.21 7.57 5.57
CA PRO A 383 -9.91 6.67 4.45
C PRO A 383 -11.13 6.47 3.52
N PRO A 384 -10.96 6.50 2.19
CA PRO A 384 -12.06 6.29 1.24
C PRO A 384 -12.80 4.96 1.46
N THR A 385 -12.08 3.89 1.80
CA THR A 385 -12.63 2.57 2.10
C THR A 385 -13.51 2.57 3.35
N GLU A 386 -13.13 3.29 4.41
CA GLU A 386 -13.99 3.48 5.58
C GLU A 386 -15.23 4.30 5.25
N LYS A 387 -15.10 5.37 4.46
CA LYS A 387 -16.26 6.15 4.01
C LYS A 387 -17.24 5.29 3.22
N PHE A 388 -16.74 4.38 2.37
CA PHE A 388 -17.55 3.42 1.64
C PHE A 388 -18.26 2.47 2.60
N ALA A 389 -17.52 1.79 3.49
CA ALA A 389 -18.06 0.88 4.50
C ALA A 389 -19.14 1.55 5.38
N ILE A 390 -18.87 2.76 5.88
CA ILE A 390 -19.81 3.56 6.67
C ILE A 390 -21.06 3.89 5.86
N ARG A 391 -20.91 4.26 4.59
CA ARG A 391 -22.05 4.57 3.70
C ARG A 391 -22.94 3.35 3.52
N LYS A 392 -22.38 2.18 3.24
CA LYS A 392 -23.13 0.93 3.08
C LYS A 392 -23.80 0.52 4.40
N ALA A 393 -23.10 0.65 5.52
CA ALA A 393 -23.61 0.34 6.85
C ALA A 393 -24.82 1.20 7.28
N ARG A 394 -25.03 2.40 6.71
CA ARG A 394 -26.20 3.25 7.02
C ARG A 394 -27.54 2.55 6.78
N ARG A 395 -27.59 1.57 5.86
CA ARG A 395 -28.80 0.78 5.57
C ARG A 395 -29.30 0.02 6.81
N TYR A 396 -28.42 -0.25 7.77
CA TYR A 396 -28.73 -0.97 9.02
C TYR A 396 -29.18 -0.07 10.18
N LYS A 397 -29.29 1.25 9.97
CA LYS A 397 -29.72 2.19 11.02
C LYS A 397 -31.20 2.02 11.39
N ALA A 398 -32.05 1.62 10.44
CA ALA A 398 -33.46 1.38 10.68
C ALA A 398 -33.69 0.17 11.61
N SER A 399 -34.83 0.13 12.31
CA SER A 399 -35.20 -0.99 13.17
C SER A 399 -35.37 -2.30 12.40
N CYS A 400 -35.98 -2.23 11.21
CA CYS A 400 -36.08 -3.32 10.25
C CYS A 400 -35.29 -2.94 8.98
N PRO A 401 -33.99 -3.22 8.91
CA PRO A 401 -33.17 -2.80 7.80
C PRO A 401 -33.35 -3.71 6.58
N VAL A 402 -33.34 -3.11 5.39
CA VAL A 402 -33.19 -3.91 4.16
C VAL A 402 -31.73 -4.36 4.09
N ARG A 403 -31.46 -5.66 3.92
CA ARG A 403 -30.10 -6.20 3.98
C ARG A 403 -29.32 -5.91 2.69
N LEU A 404 -28.00 -5.80 2.80
CA LEU A 404 -27.12 -5.77 1.63
C LEU A 404 -27.07 -7.18 1.01
N PRO A 405 -27.14 -7.32 -0.33
CA PRO A 405 -27.26 -8.65 -0.95
C PRO A 405 -25.98 -9.48 -0.85
N VAL A 406 -24.82 -8.89 -1.16
CA VAL A 406 -23.51 -9.57 -1.20
C VAL A 406 -22.37 -8.65 -0.71
N PRO A 407 -22.44 -8.14 0.54
CA PRO A 407 -21.53 -7.09 1.02
C PRO A 407 -20.04 -7.49 0.96
N VAL A 408 -19.72 -8.79 1.09
CA VAL A 408 -18.34 -9.28 0.95
C VAL A 408 -17.87 -9.21 -0.51
N LEU A 409 -18.71 -9.63 -1.48
CA LEU A 409 -18.35 -9.60 -2.90
C LEU A 409 -18.30 -8.18 -3.46
N GLU A 410 -19.18 -7.30 -2.98
CA GLU A 410 -19.09 -5.87 -3.28
C GLU A 410 -17.75 -5.30 -2.83
N MET A 411 -17.33 -5.61 -1.60
CA MET A 411 -16.03 -5.17 -1.11
C MET A 411 -14.88 -5.85 -1.87
N MET A 412 -14.98 -7.14 -2.17
CA MET A 412 -13.99 -7.85 -3.00
C MET A 412 -13.80 -7.15 -4.35
N TYR A 413 -14.85 -6.65 -4.98
CA TYR A 413 -14.72 -5.85 -6.20
C TYR A 413 -13.96 -4.54 -5.97
N MET A 414 -14.32 -3.79 -4.91
CA MET A 414 -13.60 -2.56 -4.56
C MET A 414 -12.10 -2.84 -4.39
N TRP A 415 -11.74 -3.99 -3.82
CA TRP A 415 -10.36 -4.42 -3.61
C TRP A 415 -9.73 -5.14 -4.80
N ASN A 416 -10.35 -5.12 -5.97
CA ASN A 416 -9.87 -5.79 -7.19
C ASN A 416 -9.72 -7.33 -7.05
N GLY A 417 -10.33 -7.94 -6.03
CA GLY A 417 -10.18 -9.36 -5.69
C GLY A 417 -10.63 -10.34 -6.79
N PHE A 418 -11.56 -9.94 -7.67
CA PHE A 418 -11.97 -10.76 -8.81
C PHE A 418 -10.83 -11.07 -9.78
N SER A 419 -9.80 -10.22 -9.85
CA SER A 419 -8.63 -10.50 -10.67
C SER A 419 -7.71 -11.57 -10.07
N MET A 420 -7.71 -11.76 -8.74
CA MET A 420 -6.94 -12.82 -8.06
C MET A 420 -7.44 -14.21 -8.42
N ILE A 421 -8.76 -14.35 -8.59
CA ILE A 421 -9.40 -15.63 -8.91
C ILE A 421 -9.57 -15.86 -10.43
N SER A 422 -9.09 -14.93 -11.26
CA SER A 422 -9.31 -14.97 -12.72
C SER A 422 -8.74 -16.22 -13.40
N LYS A 423 -7.68 -16.80 -12.85
CA LYS A 423 -7.05 -18.04 -13.35
C LYS A 423 -7.50 -19.30 -12.61
N ARG A 424 -8.50 -19.19 -11.73
CA ARG A 424 -9.02 -20.27 -10.88
C ARG A 424 -10.52 -20.45 -11.14
N PRO A 425 -10.92 -21.22 -12.17
CA PRO A 425 -12.31 -21.39 -12.57
C PRO A 425 -13.23 -21.83 -11.44
N GLU A 426 -12.74 -22.71 -10.56
CA GLU A 426 -13.47 -23.25 -9.41
C GLU A 426 -13.83 -22.17 -8.38
N LEU A 427 -12.92 -21.22 -8.13
CA LEU A 427 -13.17 -20.10 -7.22
C LEU A 427 -14.17 -19.12 -7.86
N THR A 428 -14.01 -18.85 -9.15
CA THR A 428 -14.92 -17.98 -9.92
C THR A 428 -16.33 -18.56 -9.98
N GLU A 429 -16.46 -19.87 -10.20
CA GLU A 429 -17.74 -20.57 -10.17
C GLU A 429 -18.39 -20.48 -8.79
N GLY A 430 -17.60 -20.64 -7.73
CA GLY A 430 -18.07 -20.43 -6.36
C GLY A 430 -18.67 -19.03 -6.16
N MET A 431 -18.02 -17.98 -6.65
CA MET A 431 -18.58 -16.62 -6.57
C MET A 431 -19.84 -16.46 -7.42
N MET A 432 -19.87 -17.03 -8.62
CA MET A 432 -21.05 -16.99 -9.49
C MET A 432 -22.28 -17.66 -8.84
N GLN A 433 -22.10 -18.80 -8.16
CA GLN A 433 -23.17 -19.46 -7.42
C GLN A 433 -23.74 -18.55 -6.33
N THR A 434 -22.87 -17.87 -5.57
CA THR A 434 -23.28 -16.91 -4.52
C THR A 434 -24.09 -15.76 -5.11
N LEU A 435 -23.65 -15.22 -6.26
CA LEU A 435 -24.34 -14.13 -6.95
C LEU A 435 -25.70 -14.56 -7.53
N THR A 436 -25.77 -15.78 -8.07
CA THR A 436 -27.01 -16.34 -8.63
C THR A 436 -28.05 -16.57 -7.54
N GLU A 437 -27.62 -17.05 -6.37
CA GLU A 437 -28.49 -17.19 -5.21
C GLU A 437 -29.00 -15.85 -4.69
N ALA A 438 -28.12 -14.84 -4.63
CA ALA A 438 -28.49 -13.49 -4.23
C ALA A 438 -29.47 -12.86 -5.23
N GLU A 439 -29.26 -13.06 -6.54
CA GLU A 439 -30.18 -12.60 -7.58
C GLU A 439 -31.57 -13.21 -7.40
N ARG A 440 -31.65 -14.53 -7.20
CA ARG A 440 -32.91 -15.23 -6.93
C ARG A 440 -33.63 -14.65 -5.71
N THR A 441 -32.90 -14.50 -4.60
CA THR A 441 -33.44 -13.93 -3.36
C THR A 441 -33.98 -12.50 -3.58
N LEU A 442 -33.29 -11.67 -4.38
CA LEU A 442 -33.73 -10.32 -4.71
C LEU A 442 -34.97 -10.27 -5.62
N LEU A 443 -35.16 -11.28 -6.48
CA LEU A 443 -36.34 -11.39 -7.34
C LEU A 443 -37.58 -11.87 -6.56
N GLU A 444 -37.38 -12.74 -5.57
CA GLU A 444 -38.44 -13.26 -4.70
C GLU A 444 -38.84 -12.28 -3.59
N SER A 445 -37.94 -11.36 -3.22
CA SER A 445 -38.17 -10.37 -2.17
C SER A 445 -39.11 -9.24 -2.63
N PRO A 446 -39.89 -8.64 -1.71
CA PRO A 446 -40.69 -7.45 -2.01
C PRO A 446 -39.83 -6.30 -2.56
N VAL A 447 -40.35 -5.61 -3.57
CA VAL A 447 -39.70 -4.43 -4.16
C VAL A 447 -39.53 -3.36 -3.08
N ASN A 448 -38.31 -2.86 -2.95
CA ASN A 448 -37.94 -1.79 -2.03
C ASN A 448 -37.11 -0.73 -2.75
N GLU A 449 -36.79 0.36 -2.06
CA GLU A 449 -36.10 1.51 -2.66
C GLU A 449 -34.68 1.21 -3.19
N TYR A 450 -34.04 0.11 -2.74
CA TYR A 450 -32.70 -0.29 -3.17
C TYR A 450 -32.71 -1.33 -4.29
N ALA A 451 -33.88 -1.83 -4.71
CA ALA A 451 -33.98 -3.01 -5.57
C ALA A 451 -33.27 -2.84 -6.94
N VAL A 452 -33.27 -1.63 -7.51
CA VAL A 452 -32.55 -1.36 -8.77
C VAL A 452 -31.05 -1.37 -8.55
N ASP A 453 -30.57 -0.63 -7.55
CA ASP A 453 -29.16 -0.55 -7.18
C ASP A 453 -28.59 -1.94 -6.84
N ASP A 454 -29.32 -2.75 -6.05
CA ASP A 454 -28.93 -4.11 -5.68
C ASP A 454 -28.83 -5.04 -6.92
N ARG A 455 -29.80 -4.97 -7.85
CA ARG A 455 -29.74 -5.73 -9.12
C ARG A 455 -28.57 -5.30 -10.00
N CYS A 456 -28.31 -3.99 -10.09
CA CYS A 456 -27.17 -3.47 -10.83
C CYS A 456 -25.84 -3.93 -10.24
N LEU A 457 -25.71 -3.95 -8.91
CA LEU A 457 -24.54 -4.51 -8.23
C LEU A 457 -24.35 -5.99 -8.59
N ILE A 458 -25.40 -6.80 -8.52
CA ILE A 458 -25.32 -8.21 -8.89
C ILE A 458 -24.91 -8.39 -10.36
N HIS A 459 -25.48 -7.62 -11.30
CA HIS A 459 -25.08 -7.68 -12.71
C HIS A 459 -23.62 -7.26 -12.92
N LEU A 460 -23.13 -6.22 -12.24
CA LEU A 460 -21.73 -5.83 -12.29
C LEU A 460 -20.81 -6.98 -11.85
N LEU A 461 -21.11 -7.60 -10.71
CA LEU A 461 -20.30 -8.68 -10.15
C LEU A 461 -20.38 -9.97 -10.99
N LYS A 462 -21.56 -10.30 -11.54
CA LYS A 462 -21.72 -11.43 -12.47
C LYS A 462 -20.93 -11.20 -13.75
N GLY A 463 -20.90 -9.96 -14.27
CA GLY A 463 -20.10 -9.59 -15.43
C GLY A 463 -18.61 -9.88 -15.23
N LEU A 464 -18.07 -9.64 -14.02
CA LEU A 464 -16.68 -9.99 -13.68
C LEU A 464 -16.45 -11.50 -13.67
N CYS A 465 -17.37 -12.29 -13.08
CA CYS A 465 -17.26 -13.75 -13.12
C CYS A 465 -17.33 -14.30 -14.55
N LEU A 466 -18.26 -13.80 -15.37
CA LEU A 466 -18.41 -14.18 -16.78
C LEU A 466 -17.15 -13.82 -17.57
N LYS A 467 -16.58 -12.64 -17.33
CA LYS A 467 -15.29 -12.23 -17.92
C LYS A 467 -14.18 -13.20 -17.55
N ASN A 468 -14.05 -13.58 -16.27
CA ASN A 468 -13.05 -14.55 -15.80
C ASN A 468 -13.26 -15.95 -16.43
N GLN A 469 -14.50 -16.32 -16.71
CA GLN A 469 -14.84 -17.58 -17.40
C GLN A 469 -14.63 -17.53 -18.92
N GLY A 470 -14.25 -16.37 -19.48
CA GLY A 470 -14.11 -16.18 -20.93
C GLY A 470 -15.43 -15.99 -21.68
N LEU A 471 -16.56 -15.89 -20.98
CA LEU A 471 -17.89 -15.63 -21.54
C LEU A 471 -18.07 -14.13 -21.78
N LEU A 472 -17.29 -13.59 -22.73
CA LEU A 472 -17.11 -12.14 -22.88
C LEU A 472 -18.39 -11.42 -23.34
N GLN A 473 -19.23 -12.07 -24.15
CA GLN A 473 -20.49 -11.50 -24.63
C GLN A 473 -21.50 -11.34 -23.48
N ASP A 474 -21.64 -12.37 -22.64
CA ASP A 474 -22.52 -12.33 -21.47
C ASP A 474 -22.02 -11.32 -20.42
N ALA A 475 -20.69 -11.21 -20.28
CA ALA A 475 -20.07 -10.17 -19.45
C ALA A 475 -20.40 -8.76 -19.96
N GLU A 476 -20.24 -8.53 -21.26
CA GLU A 476 -20.59 -7.28 -21.93
C GLU A 476 -22.07 -6.92 -21.71
N GLU A 477 -22.99 -7.87 -21.90
CA GLU A 477 -24.41 -7.67 -21.64
C GLU A 477 -24.68 -7.30 -20.19
N SER A 478 -24.04 -7.99 -19.25
CA SER A 478 -24.18 -7.73 -17.81
C SER A 478 -23.79 -6.29 -17.46
N PHE A 479 -22.67 -5.80 -17.96
CA PHE A 479 -22.26 -4.41 -17.75
C PHE A 479 -23.17 -3.39 -18.46
N TYR A 480 -23.69 -3.72 -19.66
CA TYR A 480 -24.66 -2.87 -20.36
C TYR A 480 -25.98 -2.72 -19.60
N ARG A 481 -26.46 -3.77 -18.92
CA ARG A 481 -27.64 -3.71 -18.06
C ARG A 481 -27.46 -2.71 -16.91
N VAL A 482 -26.26 -2.63 -16.34
CA VAL A 482 -25.91 -1.61 -15.33
C VAL A 482 -25.93 -0.21 -15.93
N CYS A 483 -25.27 -0.03 -17.08
CA CYS A 483 -25.18 1.26 -17.75
C CYS A 483 -26.54 1.79 -18.21
N SER A 484 -27.44 0.93 -18.69
CA SER A 484 -28.80 1.31 -19.12
C SER A 484 -29.72 1.70 -17.96
N SER A 485 -29.34 1.34 -16.73
CA SER A 485 -30.07 1.65 -15.51
C SER A 485 -29.63 2.96 -14.84
N GLU A 486 -28.72 3.72 -15.45
CA GLU A 486 -28.12 4.96 -14.91
C GLU A 486 -29.15 5.94 -14.32
N LYS A 487 -30.26 6.19 -15.02
CA LYS A 487 -31.31 7.11 -14.57
C LYS A 487 -32.20 6.56 -13.45
N LYS A 488 -32.13 5.25 -13.19
CA LYS A 488 -32.95 4.54 -12.20
C LYS A 488 -32.19 4.27 -10.89
N ILE A 489 -30.85 4.30 -10.91
CA ILE A 489 -29.99 4.12 -9.74
C ILE A 489 -30.13 5.33 -8.81
N ARG A 490 -30.37 5.07 -7.52
CA ARG A 490 -30.74 6.12 -6.56
C ARG A 490 -29.67 6.41 -5.50
N PHE A 491 -28.81 5.44 -5.18
CA PHE A 491 -27.84 5.53 -4.09
C PHE A 491 -26.41 5.21 -4.54
N ASP A 492 -26.22 4.08 -5.20
CA ASP A 492 -24.92 3.53 -5.56
C ASP A 492 -24.48 4.00 -6.95
N HIS A 493 -24.39 5.32 -7.14
CA HIS A 493 -24.02 5.96 -8.40
C HIS A 493 -22.63 5.56 -8.93
N TYR A 494 -21.79 4.93 -8.10
CA TYR A 494 -20.50 4.41 -8.51
C TYR A 494 -20.61 3.20 -9.47
N LEU A 495 -21.75 2.51 -9.50
CA LEU A 495 -21.95 1.30 -10.29
C LEU A 495 -21.81 1.55 -11.81
N VAL A 496 -22.35 2.67 -12.30
CA VAL A 496 -22.31 3.02 -13.73
C VAL A 496 -20.89 3.30 -14.22
N PRO A 497 -20.11 4.23 -13.64
CA PRO A 497 -18.74 4.46 -14.11
C PRO A 497 -17.86 3.24 -13.95
N ASN A 498 -18.09 2.41 -12.93
CA ASN A 498 -17.37 1.14 -12.75
C ASN A 498 -17.73 0.12 -13.84
N ALA A 499 -19.01 -0.05 -14.18
CA ALA A 499 -19.42 -0.90 -15.30
C ALA A 499 -18.85 -0.42 -16.65
N LEU A 500 -18.81 0.90 -16.88
CA LEU A 500 -18.16 1.48 -18.07
C LEU A 500 -16.67 1.17 -18.09
N VAL A 501 -15.98 1.29 -16.95
CA VAL A 501 -14.58 0.90 -16.84
C VAL A 501 -14.37 -0.58 -17.19
N GLU A 502 -15.17 -1.49 -16.62
CA GLU A 502 -15.06 -2.92 -16.92
C GLU A 502 -15.33 -3.23 -18.40
N LEU A 503 -16.30 -2.56 -19.03
CA LEU A 503 -16.53 -2.63 -20.48
C LEU A 503 -15.33 -2.13 -21.27
N GLY A 504 -14.74 -1.00 -20.89
CA GLY A 504 -13.56 -0.46 -21.53
C GLY A 504 -12.37 -1.43 -21.48
N LEU A 505 -12.13 -2.04 -20.31
CA LEU A 505 -11.09 -3.05 -20.15
C LEU A 505 -11.39 -4.31 -20.98
N LEU A 506 -12.65 -4.77 -20.99
CA LEU A 506 -13.08 -5.89 -21.83
C LEU A 506 -12.83 -5.63 -23.33
N TYR A 507 -13.09 -4.41 -23.79
CA TYR A 507 -12.81 -4.00 -25.17
C TYR A 507 -11.32 -3.93 -25.48
N ILE A 508 -10.49 -3.49 -24.53
CA ILE A 508 -9.03 -3.54 -24.68
C ILE A 508 -8.57 -5.00 -24.86
N ASP A 509 -9.06 -5.91 -24.02
CA ASP A 509 -8.73 -7.34 -24.07
C ASP A 509 -9.14 -7.99 -25.42
N GLN A 510 -10.20 -7.48 -26.06
CA GLN A 510 -10.67 -7.90 -27.39
C GLN A 510 -10.00 -7.15 -28.56
N GLY A 511 -9.10 -6.19 -28.30
CA GLY A 511 -8.48 -5.35 -29.32
C GLY A 511 -9.38 -4.23 -29.89
N ARG A 512 -10.58 -4.02 -29.34
CA ARG A 512 -11.59 -3.00 -29.72
C ARG A 512 -11.24 -1.61 -29.16
N ARG A 513 -10.07 -1.08 -29.52
CA ARG A 513 -9.52 0.17 -28.93
C ARG A 513 -10.43 1.39 -29.07
N ALA A 514 -11.06 1.60 -30.23
CA ALA A 514 -11.90 2.78 -30.46
C ALA A 514 -13.12 2.81 -29.53
N GLU A 515 -13.74 1.64 -29.31
CA GLU A 515 -14.89 1.50 -28.42
C GLU A 515 -14.47 1.63 -26.95
N ALA A 516 -13.32 1.05 -26.59
CA ALA A 516 -12.73 1.22 -25.26
C ALA A 516 -12.53 2.70 -24.92
N ILE A 517 -11.91 3.47 -25.81
CA ILE A 517 -11.68 4.91 -25.62
C ILE A 517 -13.02 5.62 -25.39
N LYS A 518 -14.03 5.37 -26.23
CA LYS A 518 -15.35 6.01 -26.13
C LYS A 518 -16.00 5.75 -24.77
N VAL A 519 -16.00 4.50 -24.30
CA VAL A 519 -16.61 4.11 -23.03
C VAL A 519 -15.84 4.69 -21.83
N LEU A 520 -14.51 4.64 -21.87
CA LEU A 520 -13.66 5.18 -20.79
C LEU A 520 -13.75 6.70 -20.68
N HIS A 521 -13.90 7.39 -21.82
CA HIS A 521 -14.17 8.83 -21.84
C HIS A 521 -15.52 9.16 -21.18
N LYS A 522 -16.56 8.35 -21.42
CA LYS A 522 -17.86 8.47 -20.75
C LYS A 522 -17.73 8.24 -19.24
N ALA A 523 -16.99 7.21 -18.81
CA ALA A 523 -16.75 6.93 -17.40
C ALA A 523 -16.08 8.13 -16.71
N LYS A 524 -15.04 8.71 -17.33
CA LYS A 524 -14.31 9.88 -16.81
C LYS A 524 -15.17 11.14 -16.66
N GLN A 525 -16.14 11.34 -17.54
CA GLN A 525 -17.05 12.50 -17.52
C GLN A 525 -18.23 12.33 -16.55
N ASN A 526 -18.48 11.12 -16.05
CA ASN A 526 -19.61 10.88 -15.16
C ASN A 526 -19.41 11.64 -13.82
N PRO A 527 -20.44 12.37 -13.32
CA PRO A 527 -20.34 13.15 -12.08
C PRO A 527 -20.02 12.33 -10.83
N ALA A 528 -20.46 11.06 -10.74
CA ALA A 528 -20.11 10.19 -9.64
C ALA A 528 -18.61 9.87 -9.63
N THR A 529 -18.03 9.75 -10.82
CA THR A 529 -16.59 9.69 -11.03
C THR A 529 -15.97 11.03 -10.57
N LEU A 530 -16.41 12.16 -11.12
CA LEU A 530 -15.83 13.47 -10.74
C LEU A 530 -15.94 13.82 -9.23
N PHE A 531 -16.99 13.37 -8.55
CA PHE A 531 -17.19 13.59 -7.11
C PHE A 531 -16.21 12.79 -6.27
N GLN A 532 -15.99 11.52 -6.60
CA GLN A 532 -14.99 10.70 -5.90
C GLN A 532 -13.55 11.17 -6.24
N LEU A 533 -13.26 11.66 -7.46
CA LEU A 533 -12.00 12.37 -7.79
C LEU A 533 -11.75 13.60 -6.96
N ARG A 534 -12.81 14.35 -6.65
CA ARG A 534 -12.72 15.61 -5.93
C ARG A 534 -12.43 15.37 -4.46
N GLU A 535 -13.04 14.34 -3.86
CA GLU A 535 -12.69 13.93 -2.48
C GLU A 535 -11.24 13.42 -2.37
N GLU A 536 -10.72 12.75 -3.42
CA GLU A 536 -9.39 12.12 -3.41
C GLU A 536 -8.26 12.99 -4.00
N GLY A 537 -8.56 13.90 -4.92
CA GLY A 537 -7.62 14.92 -5.42
C GLY A 537 -7.21 15.93 -4.34
N GLU A 538 -7.80 15.85 -3.16
CA GLU A 538 -7.42 16.57 -1.94
C GLU A 538 -6.74 15.65 -0.89
N ASN A 539 -6.57 14.34 -1.17
CA ASN A 539 -5.83 13.34 -0.36
C ASN A 539 -4.40 13.09 -0.87
N VAL A 540 -3.98 13.90 -1.85
CA VAL A 540 -2.73 13.90 -2.59
C VAL A 540 -1.50 13.49 -1.79
N ILE A 541 -1.34 14.07 -0.61
CA ILE A 541 -0.13 13.89 0.18
C ILE A 541 -0.20 12.60 1.02
N ALA A 542 -1.39 12.18 1.49
CA ALA A 542 -1.60 10.86 2.09
C ALA A 542 -1.17 9.73 1.15
N TYR A 543 -1.34 9.88 -0.17
CA TYR A 543 -0.89 8.90 -1.17
C TYR A 543 0.64 8.81 -1.31
N GLY A 544 1.36 9.93 -1.23
CA GLY A 544 2.83 9.94 -1.25
C GLY A 544 3.47 9.45 0.05
N ILE A 545 2.79 9.71 1.18
CA ILE A 545 3.19 9.24 2.52
C ILE A 545 2.93 7.75 2.68
N CYS A 546 1.78 7.26 2.21
CA CYS A 546 1.47 5.85 2.16
C CYS A 546 2.48 5.13 1.26
N ALA A 547 2.84 5.65 0.08
CA ALA A 547 3.80 4.99 -0.80
C ALA A 547 5.22 4.84 -0.20
N PHE A 548 5.70 5.82 0.57
CA PHE A 548 6.99 5.73 1.27
C PHE A 548 6.91 5.00 2.63
N GLY A 549 5.82 5.18 3.38
CA GLY A 549 5.51 4.42 4.61
C GLY A 549 5.16 2.95 4.34
N SER A 550 4.78 2.59 3.11
CA SER A 550 4.50 1.21 2.69
C SER A 550 5.74 0.34 2.59
N ILE A 551 6.95 0.92 2.48
CA ILE A 551 8.23 0.17 2.52
C ILE A 551 8.39 -0.55 3.89
N VAL A 552 7.58 -0.14 4.85
CA VAL A 552 7.76 -0.36 6.27
C VAL A 552 6.47 -0.88 6.93
N GLY A 553 5.30 -0.46 6.44
CA GLY A 553 3.97 -0.90 6.86
C GLY A 553 3.19 -1.59 5.75
N ALA A 554 3.83 -2.55 5.05
CA ALA A 554 3.28 -3.26 3.90
C ALA A 554 2.00 -4.04 4.26
N GLY A 555 0.84 -3.39 4.12
CA GLY A 555 -0.46 -4.05 4.20
C GLY A 555 -1.61 -3.07 4.47
N TYR A 556 -1.42 -2.11 5.38
CA TYR A 556 -2.54 -1.28 5.82
C TYR A 556 -2.71 0.03 5.06
N GLN A 557 -1.62 0.67 4.64
CA GLN A 557 -1.68 1.99 4.00
C GLN A 557 -2.12 1.98 2.54
N ILE A 558 -2.11 0.82 1.88
CA ILE A 558 -2.37 0.74 0.43
C ILE A 558 -3.88 0.67 0.14
N SER A 559 -4.70 0.42 1.17
CA SER A 559 -6.17 0.36 1.14
C SER A 559 -6.88 1.57 0.52
N THR A 560 -6.28 2.75 0.51
CA THR A 560 -6.99 4.01 0.21
C THR A 560 -7.13 4.38 -1.27
N CYS A 561 -6.63 3.56 -2.21
CA CYS A 561 -6.65 3.90 -3.66
C CYS A 561 -7.62 3.06 -4.53
N CYS A 562 -8.28 2.08 -3.94
CA CYS A 562 -9.04 1.03 -4.64
C CYS A 562 -10.14 1.52 -5.60
N VAL A 563 -10.64 2.75 -5.43
CA VAL A 563 -11.86 3.17 -6.12
C VAL A 563 -11.60 3.83 -7.49
N TRP A 564 -10.34 4.19 -7.85
CA TRP A 564 -10.19 5.36 -8.72
C TRP A 564 -9.42 5.30 -10.05
N ARG A 565 -8.43 4.43 -10.28
CA ARG A 565 -7.49 4.68 -11.41
C ARG A 565 -7.69 3.94 -12.71
N ARG A 566 -8.58 2.96 -12.79
CA ARG A 566 -8.81 2.20 -14.04
C ARG A 566 -9.23 3.08 -15.23
N GLY A 567 -9.82 4.27 -15.01
CA GLY A 567 -10.20 5.21 -16.08
C GLY A 567 -9.22 6.35 -16.41
N SER A 568 -8.12 6.52 -15.66
CA SER A 568 -7.18 7.64 -15.87
C SER A 568 -5.88 7.26 -16.57
N SER A 569 -5.54 5.97 -16.63
CA SER A 569 -4.37 5.45 -17.36
C SER A 569 -4.70 4.85 -18.72
N ALA A 570 -5.95 4.99 -19.17
CA ALA A 570 -6.42 4.59 -20.49
C ALA A 570 -6.61 5.81 -21.40
#